data_AF-A0A6G0YWZ9-F1
#
_entry.id   AF-A0A6G0YWZ9-F1
#
_cell.length_a   1.000
_cell.length_b   1.000
_cell.length_c   1.000
_cell.angle_alpha   90.00
_cell.angle_beta   90.00
_cell.angle_gamma   90.00
#
_symmetry.space_group_name_H-M   'P 1'
#
loop_
_entity.id
_entity.type
_entity.pdbx_description
1 polymer ?
#
loop_
_entity_poly.entity_id
_entity_poly.type
_entity_poly.pdbx_seq_one_letter_code
_entity_poly.pdbx_strand_id
1 'polypeptide(L)'
;SKVLLTEPSTQKFVNLFKIGIGVVYLCLQLFLYCHLFDNIHLNIQSVNLGIYSSNWTNMDLKFKKLLLLAMQMNKANEIMMKASMKKIINFQLFASVLTTSYNIVSVMIKGTHEAFQYYELVI
;
A
#
# COMPACT_ATOMS: atom_id res chain seq x y z
N SER A 1 42.24 -4.93 -5.71
CA SER A 1 42.75 -3.56 -5.80
C SER A 1 41.88 -2.65 -6.68
N LYS A 2 40.56 -2.54 -6.41
CA LYS A 2 39.68 -1.52 -7.01
C LYS A 2 38.66 -0.92 -6.02
N VAL A 3 38.69 -1.35 -4.76
CA VAL A 3 37.72 -0.96 -3.73
C VAL A 3 38.20 0.26 -2.92
N LEU A 4 39.46 0.71 -3.09
CA LEU A 4 40.11 1.64 -2.15
C LEU A 4 40.29 3.10 -2.61
N LEU A 5 39.81 3.49 -3.80
CA LEU A 5 39.95 4.87 -4.32
C LEU A 5 38.65 5.39 -4.96
N THR A 6 37.51 5.06 -4.37
CA THR A 6 36.25 5.74 -4.71
C THR A 6 36.13 6.93 -3.77
N GLU A 7 36.18 8.16 -4.30
CA GLU A 7 36.07 9.38 -3.49
C GLU A 7 34.84 9.32 -2.57
N PRO A 8 34.93 9.83 -1.32
CA PRO A 8 33.85 9.75 -0.34
C PRO A 8 32.54 10.41 -0.82
N SER A 9 32.62 11.35 -1.75
CA SER A 9 31.49 11.93 -2.49
C SER A 9 30.78 10.88 -3.36
N THR A 10 31.51 10.18 -4.22
CA THR A 10 31.01 9.14 -5.12
C THR A 10 30.35 7.99 -4.36
N GLN A 11 30.89 7.60 -3.20
CA GLN A 11 30.28 6.58 -2.35
C GLN A 11 28.92 7.02 -1.77
N LYS A 12 28.78 8.29 -1.39
CA LYS A 12 27.50 8.84 -0.93
C LYS A 12 26.44 8.82 -2.04
N PHE A 13 26.81 9.20 -3.26
CA PHE A 13 25.90 9.17 -4.41
C PHE A 13 25.42 7.76 -4.75
N VAL A 14 26.33 6.77 -4.75
CA VAL A 14 25.97 5.37 -4.98
C VAL A 14 25.00 4.85 -3.92
N ASN A 15 25.22 5.18 -2.65
CA ASN A 15 24.34 4.76 -1.57
C ASN A 15 22.96 5.44 -1.67
N LEU A 16 22.91 6.74 -1.99
CA LEU A 16 21.67 7.47 -2.21
C LEU A 16 20.85 6.85 -3.35
N PHE A 17 21.50 6.53 -4.47
CA PHE A 17 20.85 5.91 -5.61
C PHE A 17 20.29 4.52 -5.27
N LYS A 18 21.04 3.70 -4.51
CA LYS A 18 20.55 2.39 -4.04
C LYS A 18 19.31 2.51 -3.16
N ILE A 19 19.30 3.46 -2.22
CA ILE A 19 18.13 3.72 -1.36
C ILE A 19 16.94 4.18 -2.20
N GLY A 20 17.17 5.10 -3.14
CA GLY A 20 16.14 5.60 -4.06
C GLY A 20 15.47 4.47 -4.85
N ILE A 21 16.25 3.59 -5.46
CA ILE A 21 15.71 2.42 -6.19
C ILE A 21 14.90 1.52 -5.25
N GLY A 22 15.42 1.25 -4.05
CA GLY A 22 14.73 0.40 -3.07
C GLY A 22 13.36 0.97 -2.68
N VAL A 23 13.28 2.27 -2.43
CA VAL A 23 12.01 2.96 -2.11
C VAL A 23 11.04 2.91 -3.29
N VAL A 24 11.51 3.20 -4.51
CA VAL A 24 10.66 3.13 -5.71
C VAL A 24 10.11 1.73 -5.93
N TYR A 25 10.94 0.70 -5.77
CA TYR A 25 10.51 -0.70 -5.90
C TYR A 25 9.43 -1.06 -4.89
N LEU A 26 9.61 -0.70 -3.62
CA LEU A 26 8.62 -0.93 -2.56
C LEU A 26 7.31 -0.18 -2.82
N CYS A 27 7.40 1.08 -3.26
CA CYS A 27 6.23 1.87 -3.63
C CYS A 27 5.47 1.25 -4.80
N LEU A 28 6.16 0.79 -5.83
CA LEU A 28 5.55 0.14 -6.99
C LEU A 28 4.86 -1.17 -6.57
N GLN A 29 5.53 -2.00 -5.78
CA GLN A 29 4.97 -3.25 -5.28
C GLN A 29 3.70 -2.99 -4.45
N LEU A 30 3.76 -2.05 -3.50
CA LEU A 30 2.60 -1.69 -2.67
C LEU A 30 1.46 -1.11 -3.51
N PHE A 31 1.77 -0.26 -4.49
CA PHE A 31 0.79 0.29 -5.42
C PHE A 31 0.06 -0.80 -6.21
N LEU A 32 0.80 -1.75 -6.80
CA LEU A 32 0.22 -2.85 -7.56
C LEU A 32 -0.74 -3.70 -6.71
N TYR A 33 -0.33 -4.06 -5.49
CA TYR A 33 -1.21 -4.78 -4.57
C TYR A 33 -2.46 -3.97 -4.23
N CYS A 34 -2.29 -2.71 -3.81
CA CYS A 34 -3.42 -1.86 -3.42
C CYS A 34 -4.41 -1.66 -4.57
N HIS A 35 -3.93 -1.45 -5.80
CA HIS A 35 -4.77 -1.31 -6.99
C HIS A 35 -5.51 -2.60 -7.34
N LEU A 36 -4.84 -3.75 -7.28
CA LEU A 36 -5.48 -5.05 -7.53
C LEU A 36 -6.61 -5.32 -6.52
N PHE A 37 -6.34 -5.10 -5.23
CA PHE A 37 -7.34 -5.31 -4.18
C PHE A 37 -8.52 -4.35 -4.33
N ASP A 38 -8.28 -3.08 -4.65
CA ASP A 38 -9.34 -2.09 -4.85
C ASP A 38 -10.27 -2.47 -6.02
N ASN A 39 -9.71 -2.91 -7.14
CA ASN A 39 -10.48 -3.39 -8.28
C ASN A 39 -11.29 -4.65 -7.96
N ILE A 40 -10.71 -5.60 -7.23
CA ILE A 40 -11.44 -6.80 -6.76
C ILE A 40 -12.62 -6.38 -5.88
N HIS A 41 -12.42 -5.41 -4.98
CA HIS A 41 -13.47 -4.89 -4.11
C HIS A 41 -14.62 -4.27 -4.90
N LEU A 42 -14.31 -3.40 -5.87
CA LEU A 42 -15.29 -2.75 -6.73
C LEU A 42 -16.09 -3.76 -7.55
N ASN A 43 -15.42 -4.75 -8.14
CA ASN A 43 -16.07 -5.81 -8.91
C ASN A 43 -17.02 -6.65 -8.04
N ILE A 44 -16.60 -7.02 -6.84
CA ILE A 44 -17.44 -7.75 -5.87
C ILE A 44 -18.70 -6.95 -5.50
N GLN A 45 -18.55 -5.65 -5.23
CA GLN A 45 -19.69 -4.77 -4.94
C GLN A 45 -20.65 -4.67 -6.13
N SER A 46 -20.12 -4.51 -7.35
CA SER A 46 -20.93 -4.45 -8.58
C SER A 46 -21.70 -5.75 -8.81
N VAL A 47 -21.07 -6.90 -8.58
CA VAL A 47 -21.71 -8.21 -8.71
C VAL A 47 -22.83 -8.37 -7.68
N ASN A 48 -22.57 -8.03 -6.40
CA ASN A 48 -23.60 -8.04 -5.36
C ASN A 48 -24.79 -7.14 -5.72
N LEU A 49 -24.53 -5.93 -6.23
CA LEU A 49 -25.58 -4.99 -6.60
C LEU A 49 -26.42 -5.52 -7.78
N GLY A 50 -25.77 -6.07 -8.80
CA GLY A 50 -26.45 -6.73 -9.93
C GLY A 50 -27.34 -7.88 -9.47
N ILE A 51 -26.84 -8.72 -8.56
CA ILE A 51 -27.59 -9.81 -7.94
C ILE A 51 -28.83 -9.29 -7.19
N TYR A 52 -28.67 -8.31 -6.30
CA TYR A 52 -29.80 -7.78 -5.52
C TYR A 52 -30.85 -7.10 -6.39
N SER A 53 -30.44 -6.47 -7.49
CA SER A 53 -31.35 -5.82 -8.45
C SER A 53 -32.07 -6.79 -9.40
N SER A 54 -31.60 -8.04 -9.48
CA SER A 54 -32.15 -9.04 -10.39
C SER A 54 -33.28 -9.85 -9.74
N ASN A 55 -34.19 -10.41 -10.55
CA ASN A 55 -35.34 -11.18 -10.07
C ASN A 55 -34.95 -12.63 -9.67
N TRP A 56 -33.94 -12.75 -8.82
CA TRP A 56 -33.24 -13.99 -8.46
C TRP A 56 -34.15 -15.05 -7.84
N THR A 57 -35.25 -14.64 -7.21
CA THR A 57 -36.29 -15.53 -6.67
C THR A 57 -36.98 -16.36 -7.76
N ASN A 58 -37.10 -15.82 -8.97
CA ASN A 58 -37.72 -16.48 -10.11
C ASN A 58 -36.74 -17.26 -11.01
N MET A 59 -35.44 -17.26 -10.67
CA MET A 59 -34.43 -18.00 -11.44
C MET A 59 -34.36 -19.48 -11.07
N ASP A 60 -33.72 -20.27 -11.94
CA ASP A 60 -33.61 -21.71 -11.80
C ASP A 60 -32.71 -22.14 -10.63
N LEU A 61 -32.83 -23.41 -10.25
CA LEU A 61 -32.16 -23.94 -9.07
C LEU A 61 -30.64 -24.02 -9.22
N LYS A 62 -30.11 -24.10 -10.46
CA LYS A 62 -28.66 -24.03 -10.71
C LYS A 62 -28.17 -22.60 -10.50
N PHE A 63 -28.88 -21.59 -11.00
CA PHE A 63 -28.54 -20.19 -10.75
C PHE A 63 -28.54 -19.87 -9.26
N LYS A 64 -29.56 -20.31 -8.52
CA LYS A 64 -29.65 -20.10 -7.06
C LYS A 64 -28.48 -20.73 -6.29
N LYS A 65 -27.99 -21.90 -6.71
CA LYS A 65 -26.79 -22.54 -6.13
C LYS A 65 -25.52 -21.77 -6.44
N LEU A 66 -25.35 -21.31 -7.69
CA LEU A 66 -24.23 -20.47 -8.09
C LEU A 66 -24.22 -19.14 -7.33
N LEU A 67 -25.40 -18.56 -7.14
CA LEU A 67 -25.61 -17.34 -6.38
C LEU A 67 -25.19 -17.48 -4.92
N LEU A 68 -25.64 -18.56 -4.26
CA LEU A 68 -25.26 -18.87 -2.88
C LEU A 68 -23.74 -19.03 -2.75
N LEU A 69 -23.10 -19.72 -3.70
CA LEU A 69 -21.66 -19.88 -3.74
C LEU A 69 -20.94 -18.53 -3.89
N ALA A 70 -21.40 -17.67 -4.81
CA ALA A 70 -20.83 -16.35 -5.04
C ALA A 70 -20.97 -15.45 -3.80
N MET A 71 -22.11 -15.48 -3.11
CA MET A 71 -22.31 -14.76 -1.84
C MET A 71 -21.40 -15.29 -0.72
N GLN A 72 -21.24 -16.61 -0.62
CA GLN A 72 -20.33 -17.23 0.36
C GLN A 72 -18.87 -16.87 0.09
N MET A 73 -18.44 -16.89 -1.18
CA MET A 73 -17.10 -16.47 -1.58
C MET A 73 -16.89 -14.98 -1.34
N ASN A 74 -17.87 -14.12 -1.62
CA ASN A 74 -17.77 -12.68 -1.33
C ASN A 74 -17.64 -12.42 0.17
N LYS A 75 -18.40 -13.12 1.02
CA LYS A 75 -18.29 -13.03 2.47
C LYS A 75 -16.93 -13.53 2.99
N ALA A 76 -16.40 -14.60 2.40
CA ALA A 76 -15.07 -15.11 2.73
C ALA A 76 -13.94 -14.20 2.24
N ASN A 77 -14.12 -13.56 1.07
CA ASN A 77 -13.14 -12.63 0.53
C ASN A 77 -13.11 -11.30 1.29
N GLU A 78 -14.21 -10.87 1.90
CA GLU A 78 -14.20 -9.81 2.92
C GLU A 78 -13.30 -10.17 4.12
N ILE A 79 -13.29 -11.43 4.53
CA ILE A 79 -12.44 -11.94 5.63
C ILE A 79 -10.98 -12.04 5.17
N MET A 80 -10.73 -12.43 3.92
CA MET A 80 -9.39 -12.57 3.34
C MET A 80 -8.74 -11.22 2.97
N MET A 81 -9.53 -10.23 2.50
CA MET A 81 -9.10 -8.83 2.36
C MET A 81 -8.85 -8.15 3.71
N LYS A 82 -9.46 -8.67 4.79
CA LYS A 82 -9.15 -8.32 6.19
C LYS A 82 -7.97 -9.13 6.75
N ALA A 83 -6.94 -9.40 5.93
CA ALA A 83 -5.74 -10.14 6.33
C ALA A 83 -5.07 -9.61 7.62
N SER A 84 -5.34 -8.36 8.02
CA SER A 84 -5.08 -7.87 9.37
C SER A 84 -6.24 -7.00 9.85
N MET A 85 -6.66 -7.19 11.11
CA MET A 85 -7.78 -6.54 11.80
C MET A 85 -7.73 -4.99 11.86
N LYS A 86 -6.72 -4.33 11.28
CA LYS A 86 -6.51 -2.88 11.42
C LYS A 86 -6.52 -2.05 10.14
N LYS A 87 -6.30 -2.59 8.94
CA LYS A 87 -6.38 -1.76 7.72
C LYS A 87 -6.76 -2.57 6.48
N ILE A 88 -7.79 -2.11 5.78
CA ILE A 88 -8.15 -2.57 4.44
C ILE A 88 -6.95 -2.30 3.53
N ILE A 89 -6.46 -3.33 2.82
CA ILE A 89 -5.40 -3.17 1.82
C ILE A 89 -6.04 -2.53 0.58
N ASN A 90 -6.05 -1.19 0.53
CA ASN A 90 -6.59 -0.40 -0.57
C ASN A 90 -5.68 0.80 -0.87
N PHE A 91 -6.05 1.61 -1.86
CA PHE A 91 -5.30 2.81 -2.20
C PHE A 91 -5.12 3.80 -1.02
N GLN A 92 -6.09 3.84 -0.11
CA GLN A 92 -6.01 4.64 1.12
C GLN A 92 -4.90 4.14 2.06
N LEU A 93 -4.63 2.83 2.13
CA LEU A 93 -3.48 2.26 2.85
C LEU A 93 -2.16 2.79 2.28
N PHE A 94 -2.01 2.75 0.96
CA PHE A 94 -0.83 3.27 0.26
C PHE A 94 -0.59 4.76 0.57
N ALA A 95 -1.62 5.59 0.43
CA ALA A 95 -1.55 7.01 0.76
C ALA A 95 -1.21 7.25 2.24
N SER A 96 -1.80 6.47 3.14
CA SER A 96 -1.54 6.55 4.59
C SER A 96 -0.09 6.19 4.92
N VAL A 97 0.47 5.16 4.29
CA VAL A 97 1.87 4.75 4.46
C VAL A 97 2.80 5.86 3.99
N LEU A 98 2.62 6.37 2.77
CA LEU A 98 3.45 7.46 2.23
C LEU A 98 3.39 8.71 3.11
N THR A 99 2.19 9.12 3.54
CA THR A 99 2.01 10.28 4.41
C THR A 99 2.71 10.10 5.75
N THR A 100 2.61 8.92 6.35
CA THR A 100 3.27 8.61 7.62
C THR A 100 4.79 8.64 7.47
N SER A 101 5.32 8.04 6.40
CA SER A 101 6.75 8.07 6.08
C SER A 101 7.26 9.50 5.88
N TYR A 102 6.54 10.33 5.13
CA TYR A 102 6.89 11.74 4.94
C TYR A 102 6.91 12.51 6.27
N ASN A 103 5.90 12.31 7.12
CA ASN A 103 5.82 12.98 8.41
C ASN A 103 7.00 12.60 9.32
N ILE A 104 7.36 11.32 9.38
CA ILE A 104 8.52 10.83 10.15
C ILE A 104 9.81 11.49 9.62
N VAL A 105 10.01 11.50 8.31
CA VAL A 105 11.19 12.12 7.67
C VAL A 105 11.24 13.62 7.95
N SER A 106 10.11 14.32 7.86
CA SER A 106 10.01 15.76 8.13
C SER A 106 10.41 16.10 9.58
N VAL A 107 9.94 15.33 10.56
CA VAL A 107 10.31 15.52 11.97
C VAL A 107 11.81 15.27 12.20
N MET A 108 12.37 14.21 11.60
CA MET A 108 13.80 13.92 11.72
C MET A 108 14.66 15.05 11.14
N ILE A 109 14.31 15.58 9.96
CA ILE A 109 15.05 16.67 9.32
C ILE A 109 14.99 17.94 10.18
N LYS A 110 13.81 18.29 10.70
CA LYS A 110 13.66 19.44 11.60
C LYS A 110 14.52 19.30 12.85
N GLY A 111 14.49 18.14 13.51
CA GLY A 111 15.31 17.87 14.69
C GLY A 111 16.81 17.98 14.40
N THR A 112 17.27 17.54 13.23
CA THR A 112 18.68 17.70 12.82
C THR A 112 19.07 19.15 12.57
N HIS A 113 18.17 19.96 11.99
CA HIS A 113 18.42 21.38 11.74
C HIS A 113 18.48 22.18 13.05
N GLU A 114 17.54 21.94 13.97
CA GLU A 114 17.51 22.58 15.30
C GLU A 114 18.76 22.25 16.11
N ALA A 115 19.20 20.98 16.11
CA ALA A 115 20.44 20.58 16.77
C ALA A 115 21.65 21.32 16.18
N PHE A 116 21.74 21.43 14.85
CA PHE A 116 22.84 22.14 14.19
C PHE A 116 22.89 23.63 14.58
N GLN A 117 21.75 24.32 14.59
CA GLN A 117 21.68 25.73 15.02
C GLN A 117 22.05 25.91 16.49
N TYR A 118 21.64 24.99 17.37
CA TYR A 118 22.04 25.03 18.78
C TYR A 118 23.56 24.90 18.94
N TYR A 119 24.19 24.00 18.19
CA TYR A 119 25.65 23.84 18.22
C TYR A 119 26.39 25.09 17.72
N GLU A 120 25.90 25.77 16.67
CA GLU A 120 26.51 27.04 16.20
C GLU A 120 26.35 28.21 17.18
N LEU A 121 25.34 28.20 18.04
CA LEU A 121 25.12 29.24 19.06
C LEU A 121 25.95 29.02 20.34
N VAL A 122 26.39 27.79 20.60
CA VAL A 122 27.12 27.40 21.82
C VAL A 122 28.64 27.41 21.63
N ILE A 123 29.12 27.34 20.38
CA ILE A 123 30.53 27.46 19.99
C ILE A 123 30.84 28.92 19.67
#